data_AF-A0A7S9GJ05-F1
#
_entry.id   AF-A0A7S9GJ05-F1
#
_cell.length_a   1.000
_cell.length_b   1.000
_cell.length_c   1.000
_cell.angle_alpha   90.00
_cell.angle_beta   90.00
_cell.angle_gamma   90.00
#
_symmetry.space_group_name_H-M   'P 1'
#
loop_
_entity.id
_entity.type
_entity.pdbx_description
1 polymer ?
#
loop_
_entity_poly.entity_id
_entity_poly.type
_entity_poly.pdbx_seq_one_letter_code
_entity_poly.pdbx_strand_id
1 'polypeptide(L)'
;MSGTQASWPFWAQLLSETLLQLLWQLGLLGALVALLLWTLPQRIGAQGRYALCAAALLLSLLLAGLQLGSRWSAAEARALPAAAAALPDPGHRLIPVQPRGGGLAPVHEHDIWPALTPWRQGLALAWLGGIALMALRLLGGLGAIANWRRASQPAPAAWQRELDRWALEMGLRLRVGLRLLPAGLDAGRGPFTVGWWRPVVLVPAALLSGLPAPLLEALLVHELAHVRRWDYLANLLQRLVEVLLFFHPVVWWLSHRMRIERELVADAIAARQLGSAERLARALQALAELPQPARPPSLAAAAQGGELVQRVRALMRPAPGRPQTWVSLACVLLLSSAALLLWLLPPTGLRQAHAAAEPARPGPRLPADLALASRQVLVMDADSGVVLLARDAQQPVPVASISKLLTALVVLEAAQDLDEDLLVTREEVRGSSYSSAALRAGQRLSRASALTLMLQASDNRAALLLARLYPGGPQAFERAAQEKAQRLGLRSASLRHPSGAPDSNRASAVDVARLLEAAQAEPLIRQAAGSARAQVLIDGQPRETRHSNPLVGAPGWPILLSKTGASDSAGRCVALQLREGGRRLSIVLLGAPDAAQREADLSRIRDALQG
;
A
#
# COMPACT_ATOMS: atom_id res chain seq x y z
N MET A 1 10.75 16.09 -31.26
CA MET A 1 10.97 16.69 -29.93
C MET A 1 10.90 15.57 -28.91
N SER A 2 12.06 15.05 -28.53
CA SER A 2 12.24 13.99 -27.55
C SER A 2 11.96 14.55 -26.15
N GLY A 3 10.77 14.30 -25.63
CA GLY A 3 10.46 14.53 -24.23
C GLY A 3 11.29 13.57 -23.39
N THR A 4 12.39 14.06 -22.82
CA THR A 4 13.11 13.42 -21.72
C THR A 4 12.11 13.13 -20.61
N GLN A 5 11.68 11.88 -20.47
CA GLN A 5 11.07 11.41 -19.22
C GLN A 5 12.16 11.55 -18.16
N ALA A 6 12.13 12.65 -17.40
CA ALA A 6 13.02 12.86 -16.27
C ALA A 6 12.84 11.66 -15.33
N SER A 7 13.87 10.83 -15.21
CA SER A 7 13.93 9.78 -14.20
C SER A 7 14.07 10.46 -12.85
N TRP A 8 12.94 10.63 -12.17
CA TRP A 8 12.85 11.25 -10.86
C TRP A 8 13.63 10.47 -9.80
N PRO A 9 14.05 11.13 -8.71
CA PRO A 9 15.01 10.53 -7.80
C PRO A 9 14.42 9.41 -6.94
N PHE A 10 15.22 8.35 -6.79
CA PHE A 10 14.91 7.10 -6.08
C PHE A 10 14.30 7.30 -4.67
N TRP A 11 14.80 8.28 -3.90
CA TRP A 11 14.30 8.54 -2.54
C TRP A 11 12.84 8.99 -2.48
N ALA A 12 12.36 9.70 -3.51
CA ALA A 12 10.98 10.20 -3.53
C ALA A 12 9.97 9.06 -3.68
N GLN A 13 10.31 8.03 -4.46
CA GLN A 13 9.50 6.83 -4.61
C GLN A 13 9.38 6.09 -3.27
N LEU A 14 10.52 5.79 -2.64
CA LEU A 14 10.59 5.09 -1.37
C LEU A 14 9.74 5.76 -0.29
N LEU A 15 9.88 7.08 -0.18
CA LEU A 15 9.17 7.88 0.79
C LEU A 15 7.66 7.85 0.54
N SER A 16 7.22 8.03 -0.71
CA SER A 16 5.80 8.05 -1.06
C SER A 16 5.08 6.74 -0.72
N GLU A 17 5.74 5.60 -0.94
CA GLU A 17 5.20 4.28 -0.62
C GLU A 17 5.12 4.06 0.91
N THR A 18 6.15 4.49 1.65
CA THR A 18 6.11 4.48 3.12
C THR A 18 4.97 5.33 3.66
N LEU A 19 4.73 6.52 3.13
CA LEU A 19 3.65 7.41 3.58
C LEU A 19 2.26 6.78 3.36
N LEU A 20 2.03 6.17 2.20
CA LEU A 20 0.77 5.48 1.90
C LEU A 20 0.54 4.28 2.82
N GLN A 21 1.60 3.53 3.10
CA GLN A 21 1.55 2.39 4.01
C GLN A 21 1.20 2.82 5.45
N LEU A 22 1.72 3.97 5.89
CA LEU A 22 1.46 4.48 7.24
C LEU A 22 0.01 4.90 7.47
N LEU A 23 -0.76 5.23 6.42
CA LEU A 23 -2.15 5.67 6.55
C LEU A 23 -3.03 4.62 7.26
N TRP A 24 -2.99 3.37 6.80
CA TRP A 24 -3.84 2.33 7.38
C TRP A 24 -3.21 1.77 8.67
N GLN A 25 -1.87 1.65 8.74
CA GLN A 25 -1.17 1.11 9.91
C GLN A 25 -1.37 1.98 11.15
N LEU A 26 -1.19 3.29 11.02
CA LEU A 26 -1.40 4.22 12.13
C LEU A 26 -2.90 4.36 12.45
N GLY A 27 -3.78 4.18 11.46
CA GLY A 27 -5.22 4.03 11.66
C GLY A 27 -5.57 2.88 12.60
N LEU A 28 -5.06 1.67 12.33
CA LEU A 28 -5.29 0.48 13.16
C LEU A 28 -4.68 0.62 14.56
N LEU A 29 -3.45 1.15 14.65
CA LEU A 29 -2.81 1.40 15.94
C LEU A 29 -3.63 2.39 16.77
N GLY A 30 -4.14 3.46 16.15
CA GLY A 30 -5.04 4.43 16.77
C GLY A 30 -6.34 3.82 17.27
N ALA A 31 -6.97 2.98 16.44
CA ALA A 31 -8.20 2.27 16.80
C ALA A 31 -7.99 1.35 18.01
N LEU A 32 -6.86 0.64 18.08
CA LEU A 32 -6.51 -0.19 19.23
C LEU A 32 -6.33 0.65 20.50
N VAL A 33 -5.64 1.79 20.43
CA VAL A 33 -5.52 2.69 21.60
C VAL A 33 -6.88 3.22 22.03
N ALA A 34 -7.75 3.61 21.08
CA ALA A 34 -9.09 4.09 21.39
C ALA A 34 -9.93 2.99 22.07
N LEU A 35 -9.84 1.75 21.58
CA LEU A 35 -10.51 0.59 22.19
C LEU A 35 -10.01 0.33 23.62
N LEU A 36 -8.70 0.37 23.85
CA LEU A 36 -8.12 0.16 25.19
C LEU A 36 -8.54 1.25 26.17
N LEU A 37 -8.55 2.52 25.75
CA LEU A 37 -9.01 3.63 26.58
C LEU A 37 -10.52 3.55 26.88
N TRP A 38 -11.31 3.04 25.94
CA TRP A 38 -12.76 2.88 26.09
C TRP A 38 -13.16 1.69 26.97
N THR A 39 -12.44 0.56 26.86
CA THR A 39 -12.76 -0.68 27.59
C THR A 39 -12.22 -0.72 29.02
N LEU A 40 -11.14 0.02 29.31
CA LEU A 40 -10.45 -0.03 30.61
C LEU A 40 -10.40 1.32 31.38
N PRO A 41 -11.44 2.19 31.34
CA PRO A 41 -11.37 3.55 31.89
C PRO A 41 -11.21 3.59 33.41
N GLN A 42 -11.72 2.56 34.10
CA GLN A 42 -11.61 2.43 35.56
C GLN A 42 -10.37 1.65 36.03
N ARG A 43 -9.72 0.89 35.14
CA ARG A 43 -8.54 0.07 35.47
C ARG A 43 -7.22 0.80 35.20
N ILE A 44 -7.22 1.72 34.24
CA ILE A 44 -6.04 2.50 33.84
C ILE A 44 -6.16 3.92 34.38
N GLY A 45 -5.31 4.27 35.36
CA GLY A 45 -5.20 5.63 35.88
C GLY A 45 -4.62 6.62 34.86
N ALA A 46 -4.65 7.92 35.17
CA ALA A 46 -4.15 8.98 34.28
C ALA A 46 -2.70 8.72 33.80
N GLN A 47 -1.82 8.25 34.69
CA GLN A 47 -0.45 7.88 34.34
C GLN A 47 -0.37 6.71 33.35
N GLY A 48 -1.25 5.72 33.46
CA GLY A 48 -1.30 4.59 32.52
C GLY A 48 -1.83 5.01 31.15
N ARG A 49 -2.85 5.88 31.12
CA ARG A 49 -3.39 6.44 29.86
C ARG A 49 -2.36 7.35 29.17
N TYR A 50 -1.63 8.14 29.94
CA TYR A 50 -0.48 8.91 29.45
C TYR A 50 0.59 7.98 28.85
N ALA A 51 0.99 6.93 29.58
CA ALA A 51 1.99 5.98 29.10
C ALA A 51 1.54 5.26 27.81
N LEU A 52 0.26 4.90 27.72
CA LEU A 52 -0.32 4.30 26.52
C LEU A 52 -0.24 5.22 25.30
N CYS A 53 -0.63 6.49 25.46
CA CYS A 53 -0.56 7.47 24.37
C CYS A 53 0.89 7.77 23.97
N ALA A 54 1.79 7.90 24.95
CA ALA A 54 3.22 8.12 24.72
C ALA A 54 3.86 6.92 23.98
N ALA A 55 3.55 5.70 24.40
CA ALA A 55 4.00 4.48 23.73
C ALA A 55 3.46 4.41 22.30
N ALA A 56 2.18 4.72 22.06
CA ALA A 56 1.60 4.73 20.73
C ALA A 56 2.27 5.76 19.79
N LEU A 57 2.59 6.96 20.27
CA LEU A 57 3.33 7.96 19.48
C LEU A 57 4.76 7.49 19.16
N LEU A 58 5.45 6.90 20.13
CA LEU A 58 6.79 6.32 19.92
C LEU A 58 6.77 5.16 18.93
N LEU A 59 5.80 4.25 19.05
CA LEU A 59 5.60 3.14 18.14
C LEU A 59 5.22 3.62 16.73
N SER A 60 4.46 4.71 16.60
CA SER A 60 4.16 5.32 15.31
C SER A 60 5.43 5.81 14.61
N LEU A 61 6.32 6.48 15.35
CA LEU A 61 7.61 6.92 14.83
C LEU A 61 8.54 5.75 14.49
N LEU A 62 8.62 4.76 15.38
CA LEU A 62 9.43 3.56 15.17
C LEU A 62 8.95 2.79 13.94
N LEU A 63 7.63 2.61 13.79
CA LEU A 63 7.04 1.95 12.63
C LEU A 63 7.37 2.70 11.34
N ALA A 64 7.26 4.02 11.31
CA ALA A 64 7.66 4.83 10.16
C ALA A 64 9.15 4.65 9.81
N GLY A 65 10.03 4.68 10.81
CA GLY A 65 11.46 4.47 10.63
C GLY A 65 11.81 3.06 10.13
N LEU A 66 11.22 2.03 10.73
CA LEU A 66 11.42 0.64 10.34
C LEU A 66 10.91 0.33 8.93
N GLN A 67 9.77 0.93 8.53
CA GLN A 67 9.24 0.78 7.17
C GLN A 67 10.12 1.46 6.13
N LEU A 68 10.62 2.67 6.42
CA LEU A 68 11.53 3.34 5.52
C LEU A 68 12.86 2.59 5.41
N GLY A 69 13.40 2.13 6.55
CA GLY A 69 14.67 1.40 6.62
C GLY A 69 14.62 0.04 5.93
N SER A 70 13.55 -0.74 6.10
CA SER A 70 13.39 -2.04 5.43
C SER A 70 13.27 -1.89 3.90
N ARG A 71 12.57 -0.86 3.43
CA ARG A 71 12.48 -0.58 2.00
C ARG A 71 13.80 -0.06 1.44
N TRP A 72 14.52 0.76 2.20
CA TRP A 72 15.85 1.24 1.82
C TRP A 72 16.83 0.08 1.66
N SER A 73 16.92 -0.79 2.67
CA SER A 73 17.82 -1.95 2.63
C SER A 73 17.44 -2.94 1.52
N ALA A 74 16.14 -3.17 1.28
CA ALA A 74 15.68 -3.99 0.17
C ALA A 74 16.08 -3.41 -1.19
N ALA A 75 16.06 -2.09 -1.35
CA ALA A 75 16.48 -1.44 -2.59
C ALA A 75 18.01 -1.44 -2.77
N GLU A 76 18.77 -1.25 -1.70
CA GLU A 76 20.23 -1.34 -1.70
C GLU A 76 20.71 -2.77 -2.02
N ALA A 77 20.05 -3.78 -1.44
CA ALA A 77 20.29 -5.19 -1.75
C ALA A 77 20.02 -5.53 -3.23
N ARG A 78 19.06 -4.87 -3.88
CA ARG A 78 18.82 -5.00 -5.33
C ARG A 78 19.91 -4.32 -6.18
N ALA A 79 20.65 -3.34 -5.63
CA ALA A 79 21.68 -2.58 -6.35
C ALA A 79 23.08 -3.24 -6.33
N LEU A 80 23.43 -3.94 -5.25
CA LEU A 80 24.73 -4.60 -5.06
C LEU A 80 25.14 -5.62 -6.15
N PRO A 81 24.24 -6.49 -6.68
CA PRO A 81 24.57 -7.44 -7.76
C PRO A 81 24.92 -6.77 -9.10
N ALA A 82 24.45 -5.53 -9.33
CA ALA A 82 24.68 -4.82 -10.59
C ALA A 82 26.10 -4.23 -10.70
N ALA A 83 26.74 -3.92 -9.57
CA ALA A 83 28.09 -3.33 -9.52
C ALA A 83 29.21 -4.38 -9.58
N ALA A 84 29.00 -5.59 -9.04
CA ALA A 84 29.98 -6.67 -9.07
C ALA A 84 30.21 -7.26 -10.49
N ALA A 85 29.27 -7.07 -11.40
CA ALA A 85 29.39 -7.51 -12.80
C ALA A 85 30.29 -6.61 -13.68
N ALA A 86 30.90 -5.55 -13.11
CA ALA A 86 31.56 -4.48 -13.87
C ALA A 86 33.09 -4.39 -13.75
N LEU A 87 33.78 -5.35 -13.14
CA LEU A 87 35.26 -5.37 -13.07
C LEU A 87 35.88 -6.21 -14.22
N PRO A 88 36.93 -5.71 -14.93
CA PRO A 88 37.62 -6.46 -15.98
C PRO A 88 38.82 -7.25 -15.44
N ASP A 89 38.84 -8.57 -15.62
CA ASP A 89 39.95 -9.48 -15.25
C ASP A 89 40.88 -9.73 -16.46
N PRO A 90 42.22 -9.68 -16.34
CA PRO A 90 43.15 -9.88 -17.45
C PRO A 90 43.72 -11.31 -17.50
N GLY A 91 43.64 -11.96 -18.66
CA GLY A 91 44.69 -12.93 -19.06
C GLY A 91 44.29 -14.34 -19.44
N HIS A 92 43.03 -14.76 -19.29
CA HIS A 92 42.54 -16.02 -19.88
C HIS A 92 41.33 -15.72 -20.75
N ARG A 93 41.50 -15.80 -22.08
CA ARG A 93 40.37 -15.76 -23.02
C ARG A 93 39.60 -17.08 -22.97
N LEU A 94 39.02 -17.38 -21.80
CA LEU A 94 37.75 -18.07 -21.75
C LEU A 94 36.76 -17.05 -22.31
N ILE A 95 36.22 -17.30 -23.50
CA ILE A 95 35.08 -16.52 -23.98
C ILE A 95 34.01 -16.71 -22.91
N PRO A 96 33.58 -15.65 -22.17
CA PRO A 96 32.41 -15.79 -21.36
C PRO A 96 31.27 -15.95 -22.35
N VAL A 97 30.79 -17.18 -22.50
CA VAL A 97 29.44 -17.40 -23.03
C VAL A 97 28.55 -16.72 -22.02
N GLN A 98 28.23 -15.44 -22.27
CA GLN A 98 27.09 -14.82 -21.63
C GLN A 98 25.93 -15.77 -21.88
N PRO A 99 25.22 -16.24 -20.84
CA PRO A 99 24.02 -17.00 -21.07
C PRO A 99 23.08 -16.07 -21.85
N ARG A 100 22.93 -16.31 -23.16
CA ARG A 100 21.80 -15.82 -23.96
C ARG A 100 20.51 -16.58 -23.61
N GLY A 101 20.46 -17.18 -22.43
CA GLY A 101 19.22 -17.45 -21.73
C GLY A 101 18.76 -16.14 -21.13
N GLY A 102 17.64 -15.62 -21.61
CA GLY A 102 16.89 -14.58 -20.93
C GLY A 102 16.42 -15.09 -19.58
N GLY A 103 17.34 -15.17 -18.62
CA GLY A 103 17.00 -15.12 -17.21
C GLY A 103 16.16 -13.86 -17.07
N LEU A 104 14.89 -14.05 -16.70
CA LEU A 104 14.00 -12.97 -16.34
C LEU A 104 14.81 -12.07 -15.40
N ALA A 105 15.19 -10.88 -15.88
CA ALA A 105 15.55 -9.79 -15.00
C ALA A 105 14.46 -9.78 -13.91
N PRO A 106 14.83 -9.73 -12.62
CA PRO A 106 13.86 -9.82 -11.53
C PRO A 106 12.71 -8.91 -11.92
N VAL A 107 11.53 -9.51 -12.13
CA VAL A 107 10.34 -8.81 -12.59
C VAL A 107 10.20 -7.63 -11.66
N HIS A 108 10.52 -6.42 -12.13
CA HIS A 108 10.21 -5.22 -11.38
C HIS A 108 8.73 -5.35 -11.07
N GLU A 109 8.42 -5.54 -9.79
CA GLU A 109 7.09 -5.52 -9.22
C GLU A 109 6.31 -4.46 -9.97
N HIS A 110 5.47 -4.90 -10.93
CA HIS A 110 4.55 -3.99 -11.58
C HIS A 110 3.43 -3.80 -10.58
N ASP A 111 3.74 -2.94 -9.61
CA ASP A 111 2.84 -1.95 -9.07
C ASP A 111 1.79 -1.62 -10.14
N ILE A 112 0.52 -1.72 -9.76
CA ILE A 112 -0.66 -1.44 -10.59
C ILE A 112 -0.75 0.08 -10.88
N TRP A 113 0.35 0.82 -10.72
CA TRP A 113 0.42 2.27 -10.54
C TRP A 113 1.33 3.04 -11.52
N PRO A 114 1.67 2.58 -12.75
CA PRO A 114 2.45 3.43 -13.67
C PRO A 114 1.62 4.60 -14.24
N ALA A 115 0.29 4.58 -14.10
CA ALA A 115 -0.57 5.75 -14.38
C ALA A 115 -0.57 6.79 -13.23
N LEU A 116 0.04 6.45 -12.08
CA LEU A 116 -0.07 7.14 -10.80
C LEU A 116 1.30 7.67 -10.29
N THR A 117 2.37 7.51 -11.05
CA THR A 117 3.73 7.98 -10.71
C THR A 117 3.85 9.50 -10.48
N PRO A 118 3.16 10.40 -11.22
CA PRO A 118 3.29 11.84 -11.01
C PRO A 118 2.78 12.32 -9.63
N TRP A 119 1.63 11.81 -9.16
CA TRP A 119 1.09 12.26 -7.87
C TRP A 119 1.84 11.65 -6.68
N ARG A 120 2.45 10.46 -6.84
CA ARG A 120 3.26 9.83 -5.78
C ARG A 120 4.48 10.68 -5.42
N GLN A 121 5.12 11.28 -6.42
CA GLN A 121 6.23 12.20 -6.19
C GLN A 121 5.74 13.55 -5.66
N GLY A 122 4.60 14.02 -6.16
CA GLY A 122 3.87 15.15 -5.57
C GLY A 122 3.61 14.95 -4.07
N LEU A 123 3.27 13.73 -3.64
CA LEU A 123 3.07 13.38 -2.23
C LEU A 123 4.36 13.51 -1.41
N ALA A 124 5.49 13.01 -1.91
CA ALA A 124 6.78 13.13 -1.23
C ALA A 124 7.22 14.61 -1.08
N LEU A 125 7.06 15.41 -2.15
CA LEU A 125 7.37 16.84 -2.12
C LEU A 125 6.42 17.62 -1.21
N ALA A 126 5.12 17.30 -1.25
CA ALA A 126 4.13 17.90 -0.36
C ALA A 126 4.43 17.57 1.11
N TRP A 127 4.86 16.34 1.41
CA TRP A 127 5.29 15.95 2.74
C TRP A 127 6.55 16.70 3.19
N LEU A 128 7.57 16.83 2.34
CA LEU A 128 8.77 17.62 2.64
C LEU A 128 8.43 19.10 2.88
N GLY A 129 7.55 19.69 2.05
CA GLY A 129 7.06 21.05 2.23
C GLY A 129 6.30 21.22 3.54
N GLY A 130 5.45 20.26 3.90
CA GLY A 130 4.75 20.23 5.17
C GLY A 130 5.68 20.12 6.37
N ILE A 131 6.71 19.27 6.30
CA ILE A 131 7.76 19.20 7.32
C ILE A 131 8.51 20.52 7.44
N ALA A 132 8.92 21.14 6.33
CA ALA A 132 9.63 22.40 6.37
C ALA A 132 8.80 23.48 7.07
N LEU A 133 7.50 23.57 6.75
CA LEU A 133 6.57 24.48 7.41
C LEU A 133 6.41 24.19 8.92
N MET A 134 6.22 22.92 9.29
CA MET A 134 6.08 22.50 10.68
C MET A 134 7.38 22.70 11.49
N ALA A 135 8.54 22.45 10.87
CA ALA A 135 9.85 22.66 11.46
C ALA A 135 10.12 24.15 11.66
N LEU A 136 9.81 25.02 10.68
CA LEU A 136 9.89 26.47 10.84
C LEU A 136 9.01 26.96 11.98
N ARG A 137 7.77 26.44 12.10
CA ARG A 137 6.88 26.74 13.22
C ARG A 137 7.47 26.29 14.57
N LEU A 138 8.08 25.11 14.62
CA LEU A 138 8.73 24.59 15.83
C LEU A 138 9.95 25.44 16.22
N LEU A 139 10.83 25.75 15.25
CA LEU A 139 12.00 26.59 15.45
C LEU A 139 11.61 28.01 15.88
N GLY A 140 10.57 28.59 15.27
CA GLY A 140 10.00 29.87 15.68
C GLY A 140 9.49 29.83 17.12
N GLY A 141 8.81 28.75 17.53
CA GLY A 141 8.39 28.54 18.92
C GLY A 141 9.56 28.42 19.90
N LEU A 142 10.61 27.68 19.54
CA LEU A 142 11.83 27.58 20.35
C LEU A 142 12.56 28.93 20.43
N GLY A 143 12.58 29.70 19.34
CA GLY A 143 13.11 31.05 19.29
C GLY A 143 12.34 32.02 20.19
N ALA A 144 11.01 31.93 20.19
CA ALA A 144 10.15 32.71 21.09
C ALA A 144 10.44 32.38 22.57
N ILE A 145 10.57 31.10 22.92
CA ILE A 145 10.94 30.66 24.27
C ILE A 145 12.33 31.19 24.67
N ALA A 146 13.31 31.12 23.77
CA ALA A 146 14.65 31.66 24.01
C ALA A 146 14.62 33.19 24.19
N ASN A 147 13.75 33.89 23.45
CA ASN A 147 13.53 35.31 23.60
C ASN A 147 12.92 35.65 24.96
N TRP A 148 11.85 34.96 25.36
CA TRP A 148 11.23 35.16 26.68
C TRP A 148 12.19 34.87 27.83
N ARG A 149 13.00 33.81 27.71
CA ARG A 149 14.02 33.51 28.71
C ARG A 149 15.05 34.64 28.83
N ARG A 150 15.50 35.22 27.71
CA ARG A 150 16.44 36.35 27.72
C ARG A 150 15.81 37.64 28.26
N ALA A 151 14.56 37.91 27.91
CA ALA A 151 13.84 39.10 28.35
C ALA A 151 13.34 39.01 29.81
N SER A 152 13.29 37.81 30.39
CA SER A 152 12.82 37.59 31.76
C SER A 152 13.83 38.08 32.81
N GLN A 153 13.31 38.57 33.94
CA GLN A 153 14.11 39.03 35.08
C GLN A 153 14.12 37.99 36.22
N PRO A 154 15.14 37.93 37.09
CA PRO A 154 15.12 37.06 38.26
C PRO A 154 13.92 37.38 39.17
N ALA A 155 13.26 36.35 39.72
CA ALA A 155 12.19 36.56 40.68
C ALA A 155 12.72 36.99 42.07
N PRO A 156 11.90 37.63 42.92
CA PRO A 156 12.27 37.97 44.29
C PRO A 156 12.79 36.75 45.07
N ALA A 157 13.84 36.95 45.87
CA ALA A 157 14.52 35.86 46.57
C ALA A 157 13.62 35.06 47.53
N ALA A 158 12.56 35.67 48.07
CA ALA A 158 11.55 34.96 48.86
C ALA A 158 10.87 33.85 48.05
N TRP A 159 10.43 34.14 46.83
CA TRP A 159 9.78 33.18 45.96
C TRP A 159 10.72 32.09 45.42
N GLN A 160 12.00 32.44 45.17
CA GLN A 160 12.99 31.43 44.82
C GLN A 160 13.22 30.44 45.99
N ARG A 161 13.31 30.92 47.24
CA ARG A 161 13.44 30.05 48.42
C ARG A 161 12.25 29.12 48.60
N GLU A 162 11.04 29.60 48.35
CA GLU A 162 9.84 28.78 48.39
C GLU A 162 9.84 27.69 47.30
N LEU A 163 10.24 28.05 46.08
CA LEU A 163 10.38 27.07 44.99
C LEU A 163 11.43 26.01 45.33
N ASP A 164 12.58 26.42 45.88
CA ASP A 164 13.67 25.52 46.27
C ASP A 164 13.24 24.56 47.39
N ARG A 165 12.43 25.04 48.36
CA ARG A 165 11.83 24.22 49.42
C ARG A 165 10.97 23.12 48.84
N TRP A 166 10.00 23.47 47.99
CA TRP A 166 9.14 22.47 47.34
C TRP A 166 9.91 21.53 46.42
N ALA A 167 10.91 22.05 45.70
CA ALA A 167 11.74 21.21 44.83
C ALA A 167 12.48 20.14 45.64
N LEU A 168 13.00 20.49 46.82
CA LEU A 168 13.65 19.56 47.74
C LEU A 168 12.66 18.53 48.30
N GLU A 169 11.48 18.95 48.74
CA GLU A 169 10.42 18.05 49.24
C GLU A 169 9.93 17.07 48.16
N MET A 170 9.87 17.52 46.92
CA MET A 170 9.54 16.68 45.76
C MET A 170 10.72 15.80 45.30
N GLY A 171 11.87 15.87 45.96
CA GLY A 171 13.06 15.07 45.67
C GLY A 171 13.74 15.41 44.33
N LEU A 172 13.66 16.67 43.89
CA LEU A 172 14.36 17.14 42.69
C LEU A 172 15.85 17.30 42.97
N ARG A 173 16.68 16.69 42.11
CA ARG A 173 18.15 16.79 42.18
C ARG A 173 18.70 18.01 41.43
N LEU A 174 17.91 18.57 40.51
CA LEU A 174 18.28 19.72 39.70
C LEU A 174 17.80 21.00 40.36
N ARG A 175 18.63 22.05 40.32
CA ARG A 175 18.21 23.40 40.71
C ARG A 175 17.27 23.98 39.66
N VAL A 176 16.11 24.46 40.10
CA VAL A 176 15.10 25.08 39.25
C VAL A 176 15.13 26.59 39.46
N GLY A 177 15.36 27.35 38.40
CA GLY A 177 15.36 28.82 38.49
C GLY A 177 13.95 29.39 38.38
N LEU A 178 13.65 30.45 39.12
CA LEU A 178 12.39 31.21 38.99
C LEU A 178 12.67 32.57 38.34
N ARG A 179 11.95 32.88 37.26
CA ARG A 179 12.08 34.18 36.57
C ARG A 179 10.72 34.77 36.25
N LEU A 180 10.68 36.09 36.21
CA LEU A 180 9.50 36.88 35.92
C LEU A 180 9.50 37.35 34.48
N LEU A 181 8.38 37.14 33.81
CA LEU A 181 8.14 37.64 32.48
C LEU A 181 7.53 39.06 32.58
N PRO A 182 8.16 40.08 31.97
CA PRO A 182 7.63 41.44 31.94
C PRO A 182 6.22 41.53 31.34
N ALA A 183 5.46 42.53 31.78
CA ALA A 183 4.16 42.86 31.18
C ALA A 183 4.34 43.26 29.71
N GLY A 184 3.51 42.72 28.81
CA GLY A 184 3.55 42.98 27.37
C GLY A 184 4.14 41.84 26.52
N LEU A 185 4.75 40.82 27.13
CA LEU A 185 5.15 39.59 26.44
C LEU A 185 4.09 38.51 26.63
N ASP A 186 3.45 38.13 25.53
CA ASP A 186 2.25 37.29 25.54
C ASP A 186 2.60 35.78 25.52
N ALA A 187 3.04 35.24 26.67
CA ALA A 187 3.52 33.86 26.77
C ALA A 187 2.48 32.83 27.29
N GLY A 188 1.31 33.28 27.73
CA GLY A 188 0.26 32.42 28.28
C GLY A 188 -0.37 32.94 29.57
N ARG A 189 -1.37 32.21 30.08
CA ARG A 189 -2.13 32.62 31.28
C ARG A 189 -1.42 32.29 32.60
N GLY A 190 -0.64 31.22 32.64
CA GLY A 190 -0.04 30.69 33.86
C GLY A 190 1.48 30.65 33.87
N PRO A 191 2.07 30.26 35.01
CA PRO A 191 3.46 29.84 35.07
C PRO A 191 3.71 28.72 34.06
N PHE A 192 4.91 28.65 33.50
CA PHE A 192 5.31 27.53 32.66
C PHE A 192 6.80 27.26 32.75
N THR A 193 7.17 25.99 32.60
CA THR A 193 8.55 25.52 32.68
C THR A 193 9.25 25.49 31.33
N VAL A 194 10.50 25.99 31.29
CA VAL A 194 11.35 26.00 30.10
C VAL A 194 12.74 25.41 30.39
N GLY A 195 13.24 24.59 29.46
CA GLY A 195 14.58 24.02 29.50
C GLY A 195 14.67 22.67 30.22
N TRP A 196 15.51 21.78 29.68
CA TRP A 196 15.69 20.41 30.19
C TRP A 196 16.94 20.21 31.04
N TRP A 197 18.05 20.89 30.70
CA TRP A 197 19.32 20.77 31.41
C TRP A 197 19.45 21.77 32.58
N ARG A 198 18.77 22.92 32.47
CA ARG A 198 18.62 23.93 33.53
C ARG A 198 17.18 24.45 33.50
N PRO A 199 16.24 23.75 34.14
CA PRO A 199 14.84 24.11 34.11
C PRO A 199 14.62 25.47 34.78
N VAL A 200 13.83 26.31 34.14
CA VAL A 200 13.42 27.62 34.64
C VAL A 200 11.90 27.71 34.59
N VAL A 201 11.27 28.07 35.70
CA VAL A 201 9.85 28.42 35.76
C VAL A 201 9.72 29.90 35.42
N LEU A 202 9.02 30.20 34.33
CA LEU A 202 8.67 31.56 33.94
C LEU A 202 7.29 31.90 34.50
N VAL A 203 7.19 32.98 35.27
CA VAL A 203 5.93 33.45 35.86
C VAL A 203 5.60 34.82 35.27
N PRO A 204 4.43 35.01 34.65
CA PRO A 204 3.97 36.34 34.26
C PRO A 204 3.91 37.28 35.47
N ALA A 205 4.49 38.47 35.37
CA ALA A 205 4.55 39.43 36.47
C ALA A 205 3.15 39.78 37.04
N ALA A 206 2.11 39.74 36.19
CA ALA A 206 0.72 39.96 36.58
C ALA A 206 0.21 38.97 37.63
N LEU A 207 0.75 37.74 37.70
CA LEU A 207 0.32 36.74 38.67
C LEU A 207 0.81 37.05 40.09
N LEU A 208 1.96 37.70 40.22
CA LEU A 208 2.49 38.11 41.52
C LEU A 208 1.63 39.19 42.17
N SER A 209 1.03 40.07 41.38
CA SER A 209 0.12 41.11 41.85
C SER A 209 -1.35 40.66 41.91
N GLY A 210 -1.74 39.71 41.06
CA GLY A 210 -3.14 39.33 40.85
C GLY A 210 -3.61 38.08 41.59
N LEU A 211 -2.71 37.25 42.13
CA LEU A 211 -3.08 36.02 42.84
C LEU A 211 -2.60 36.03 44.30
N PRO A 212 -3.43 35.54 45.25
CA PRO A 212 -2.99 35.27 46.61
C PRO A 212 -1.80 34.30 46.65
N ALA A 213 -0.86 34.55 47.57
CA ALA A 213 0.37 33.76 47.67
C ALA A 213 0.15 32.23 47.76
N PRO A 214 -0.82 31.70 48.54
CA PRO A 214 -1.06 30.26 48.60
C PRO A 214 -1.58 29.64 47.29
N LEU A 215 -2.22 30.43 46.44
CA LEU A 215 -2.70 29.97 45.14
C LEU A 215 -1.57 29.98 44.11
N LEU A 216 -0.72 31.01 44.13
CA LEU A 216 0.48 31.04 43.28
C LEU A 216 1.45 29.89 43.64
N GLU A 217 1.63 29.62 44.93
CA GLU A 217 2.40 28.47 45.43
C GLU A 217 1.87 27.15 44.84
N ALA A 218 0.56 26.94 44.83
CA ALA A 218 -0.05 25.74 44.25
C ALA A 218 0.26 25.58 42.75
N LEU A 219 0.29 26.69 41.99
CA LEU A 219 0.68 26.68 40.57
C LEU A 219 2.18 26.39 40.39
N LEU A 220 3.05 26.90 41.27
CA LEU A 220 4.49 26.59 41.23
C LEU A 220 4.76 25.11 41.53
N VAL A 221 4.05 24.51 42.48
CA VAL A 221 4.15 23.07 42.77
C VAL A 221 3.68 22.23 41.57
N HIS A 222 2.63 22.68 40.86
CA HIS A 222 2.21 22.07 39.60
C HIS A 222 3.32 22.12 38.52
N GLU A 223 3.97 23.26 38.35
CA GLU A 223 5.11 23.36 37.42
C GLU A 223 6.31 22.49 37.83
N LEU A 224 6.62 22.38 39.12
CA LEU A 224 7.66 21.47 39.61
C LEU A 224 7.31 20.00 39.34
N ALA A 225 6.02 19.64 39.30
CA ALA A 225 5.59 18.30 38.91
C ALA A 225 5.97 17.97 37.45
N HIS A 226 5.86 18.95 36.54
CA HIS A 226 6.33 18.80 35.16
C HIS A 226 7.85 18.63 35.08
N VAL A 227 8.62 19.38 35.88
CA VAL A 227 10.09 19.24 35.96
C VAL A 227 10.46 17.84 36.45
N ARG A 228 9.83 17.36 37.52
CA ARG A 228 10.08 16.03 38.10
C ARG A 228 9.81 14.89 37.11
N ARG A 229 8.82 15.06 36.24
CA ARG A 229 8.43 14.07 35.23
C ARG A 229 9.20 14.18 33.92
N TRP A 230 10.07 15.18 33.78
CA TRP A 230 10.79 15.46 32.52
C TRP A 230 9.84 15.74 31.35
N ASP A 231 8.69 16.37 31.64
CA ASP A 231 7.62 16.58 30.67
C ASP A 231 8.05 17.47 29.49
N TYR A 232 9.10 18.28 29.65
CA TYR A 232 9.73 19.01 28.54
C TYR A 232 10.25 18.08 27.44
N LEU A 233 10.96 16.99 27.80
CA LEU A 233 11.51 16.05 26.82
C LEU A 233 10.39 15.31 26.11
N ALA A 234 9.36 14.89 26.86
CA ALA A 234 8.17 14.27 26.29
C ALA A 234 7.45 15.23 25.32
N ASN A 235 7.35 16.52 25.67
CA ASN A 235 6.75 17.53 24.80
C ASN A 235 7.59 17.76 23.53
N LEU A 236 8.93 17.81 23.65
CA LEU A 236 9.81 17.93 22.49
C LEU A 236 9.65 16.74 21.54
N LEU A 237 9.68 15.52 22.08
CA LEU A 237 9.45 14.30 21.30
C LEU A 237 8.06 14.29 20.65
N GLN A 238 7.02 14.66 21.40
CA GLN A 238 5.65 14.80 20.88
C GLN A 238 5.60 15.80 19.72
N ARG A 239 6.29 16.95 19.81
CA ARG A 239 6.39 17.92 18.70
C ARG A 239 7.17 17.36 17.50
N LEU A 240 8.24 16.61 17.72
CA LEU A 240 8.98 15.96 16.63
C LEU A 240 8.09 14.95 15.88
N VAL A 241 7.31 14.14 16.61
CA VAL A 241 6.35 13.20 16.00
C VAL A 241 5.26 13.95 15.23
N GLU A 242 4.71 15.04 15.80
CA GLU A 242 3.75 15.91 15.10
C GLU A 242 4.33 16.51 13.81
N VAL A 243 5.61 16.91 13.79
CA VAL A 243 6.27 17.44 12.59
C VAL A 243 6.40 16.36 11.52
N LEU A 244 6.89 15.17 11.89
CA LEU A 244 7.16 14.09 10.93
C LEU A 244 5.90 13.43 10.38
N LEU A 245 4.87 13.30 11.22
CA LEU A 245 3.61 12.61 10.91
C LEU A 245 2.41 13.57 10.89
N PHE A 246 2.64 14.84 10.52
CA PHE A 246 1.64 15.92 10.55
C PHE A 246 0.37 15.61 9.72
N PHE A 247 0.48 14.76 8.71
CA PHE A 247 -0.61 14.41 7.81
C PHE A 247 -1.63 13.45 8.45
N HIS A 248 -1.29 12.82 9.59
CA HIS A 248 -2.08 11.71 10.12
C HIS A 248 -2.99 12.14 11.29
N PRO A 249 -4.33 12.00 11.18
CA PRO A 249 -5.28 12.48 12.19
C PRO A 249 -5.14 11.77 13.55
N VAL A 250 -4.79 10.48 13.55
CA VAL A 250 -4.54 9.73 14.80
C VAL A 250 -3.38 10.32 15.60
N VAL A 251 -2.35 10.85 14.95
CA VAL A 251 -1.21 11.46 15.65
C VAL A 251 -1.64 12.72 16.39
N TRP A 252 -2.48 13.55 15.75
CA TRP A 252 -3.09 14.72 16.40
C TRP A 252 -3.98 14.33 17.58
N TRP A 253 -4.81 13.31 17.41
CA TRP A 253 -5.67 12.79 18.48
C TRP A 253 -4.86 12.23 19.66
N LEU A 254 -3.85 11.40 19.41
CA LEU A 254 -2.96 10.85 20.43
C LEU A 254 -2.18 11.96 21.15
N SER A 255 -1.64 12.92 20.40
CA SER A 255 -0.93 14.08 20.95
C SER A 255 -1.85 14.91 21.85
N HIS A 256 -3.07 15.20 21.40
CA HIS A 256 -4.05 15.94 22.17
C HIS A 256 -4.43 15.17 23.46
N ARG A 257 -4.65 13.86 23.36
CA ARG A 257 -4.98 13.04 24.52
C ARG A 257 -3.82 12.95 25.51
N MET A 258 -2.58 12.77 25.03
CA MET A 258 -1.39 12.77 25.85
C MET A 258 -1.22 14.10 26.60
N ARG A 259 -1.56 15.23 25.98
CA ARG A 259 -1.55 16.56 26.62
C ARG A 259 -2.51 16.61 27.79
N ILE A 260 -3.77 16.21 27.59
CA ILE A 260 -4.78 16.19 28.65
C ILE A 260 -4.36 15.29 29.81
N GLU A 261 -3.92 14.06 29.54
CA GLU A 261 -3.52 13.13 30.60
C GLU A 261 -2.25 13.61 31.33
N ARG A 262 -1.35 14.34 30.65
CA ARG A 262 -0.16 14.93 31.27
C ARG A 262 -0.54 15.96 32.33
N GLU A 263 -1.48 16.86 32.02
CA GLU A 263 -2.00 17.84 32.98
C GLU A 263 -2.65 17.16 34.19
N LEU A 264 -3.48 16.12 33.95
CA LEU A 264 -4.13 15.36 35.02
C LEU A 264 -3.12 14.67 35.96
N VAL A 265 -2.01 14.16 35.42
CA VAL A 265 -0.96 13.56 36.24
C VAL A 265 -0.20 14.63 37.04
N ALA A 266 0.12 15.77 36.43
CA ALA A 266 0.79 16.87 37.11
C ALA A 266 -0.09 17.42 38.25
N ASP A 267 -1.39 17.59 38.01
CA ASP A 267 -2.38 17.96 39.00
C ASP A 267 -2.43 16.97 40.16
N ALA A 268 -2.45 15.67 39.88
CA ALA A 268 -2.46 14.63 40.91
C ALA A 268 -1.17 14.60 41.75
N ILE A 269 -0.01 14.93 41.17
CA ILE A 269 1.26 15.03 41.91
C ILE A 269 1.22 16.27 42.80
N ALA A 270 0.84 17.42 42.25
CA ALA A 270 0.79 18.68 42.98
C ALA A 270 -0.21 18.64 44.13
N ALA A 271 -1.42 18.11 43.90
CA ALA A 271 -2.43 17.95 44.94
C ALA A 271 -1.97 17.06 46.10
N ARG A 272 -1.24 15.97 45.80
CA ARG A 272 -0.64 15.11 46.83
C ARG A 272 0.45 15.83 47.62
N GLN A 273 1.32 16.59 46.95
CA GLN A 273 2.40 17.33 47.60
C GLN A 273 1.87 18.46 48.49
N LEU A 274 0.84 19.17 48.01
CA LEU A 274 0.17 20.25 48.75
C LEU A 274 -0.69 19.74 49.92
N GLY A 275 -1.04 18.44 49.95
CA GLY A 275 -2.03 17.89 50.87
C GLY A 275 -3.45 18.43 50.70
N SER A 276 -3.73 19.18 49.62
CA SER A 276 -5.01 19.84 49.38
C SER A 276 -5.32 19.94 47.89
N ALA A 277 -6.18 19.05 47.39
CA ALA A 277 -6.68 19.11 46.02
C ALA A 277 -7.54 20.36 45.78
N GLU A 278 -8.25 20.81 46.81
CA GLU A 278 -9.10 22.01 46.76
C GLU A 278 -8.27 23.28 46.52
N ARG A 279 -7.12 23.42 47.19
CA ARG A 279 -6.22 24.57 46.99
C ARG A 279 -5.77 24.68 45.54
N LEU A 280 -5.41 23.55 44.91
CA LEU A 280 -5.03 23.52 43.51
C LEU A 280 -6.23 23.84 42.59
N ALA A 281 -7.42 23.29 42.87
CA ALA A 281 -8.62 23.59 42.09
C ALA A 281 -8.97 25.09 42.11
N ARG A 282 -8.92 25.73 43.28
CA ARG A 282 -9.12 27.18 43.42
C ARG A 282 -8.05 27.99 42.67
N ALA A 283 -6.80 27.54 42.69
CA ALA A 283 -5.73 28.20 41.95
C ALA A 283 -5.95 28.12 40.43
N LEU A 284 -6.37 26.97 39.91
CA LEU A 284 -6.70 26.80 38.48
C LEU A 284 -7.93 27.64 38.07
N GLN A 285 -8.93 27.75 38.94
CA GLN A 285 -10.09 28.61 38.71
C GLN A 285 -9.68 30.09 38.67
N ALA A 286 -8.94 30.56 39.69
CA ALA A 286 -8.48 31.95 39.75
C ALA A 286 -7.63 32.31 38.52
N LEU A 287 -6.81 31.38 38.03
CA LEU A 287 -6.05 31.55 36.79
C LEU A 287 -6.93 31.70 35.55
N ALA A 288 -8.06 31.00 35.49
CA ALA A 288 -9.00 31.05 34.38
C ALA A 288 -9.83 32.34 34.35
N GLU A 289 -10.04 32.96 35.52
CA GLU A 289 -10.80 34.20 35.70
C GLU A 289 -9.99 35.47 35.35
N LEU A 290 -8.66 35.37 35.21
CA LEU A 290 -7.82 36.51 34.86
C LEU A 290 -8.10 37.03 33.42
N PRO A 291 -8.16 38.37 33.21
CA PRO A 291 -8.42 38.98 31.91
C PRO A 291 -7.42 38.54 30.83
N GLN A 292 -7.90 38.24 29.62
CA GLN A 292 -7.05 37.93 28.47
C GLN A 292 -6.67 39.20 27.70
N PRO A 293 -5.42 39.31 27.23
CA PRO A 293 -5.11 40.24 26.15
C PRO A 293 -5.92 39.85 24.89
N ALA A 294 -6.43 40.85 24.16
CA ALA A 294 -7.32 40.67 23.03
C ALA A 294 -6.65 39.82 21.93
N ARG A 295 -7.02 38.54 21.85
CA ARG A 295 -6.63 37.67 20.72
C ARG A 295 -7.68 37.75 19.63
N PRO A 296 -7.28 37.65 18.35
CA PRO A 296 -8.25 37.45 17.27
C PRO A 296 -9.06 36.17 17.55
N PRO A 297 -10.36 36.15 17.23
CA PRO A 297 -11.22 35.01 17.51
C PRO A 297 -10.69 33.77 16.80
N SER A 298 -10.14 32.83 17.56
CA SER A 298 -9.79 31.51 17.04
C SER A 298 -11.01 30.59 17.14
N LEU A 299 -11.33 29.87 16.06
CA LEU A 299 -12.36 28.82 16.02
C LEU A 299 -12.19 27.73 17.12
N ALA A 300 -11.03 27.68 17.80
CA ALA A 300 -10.71 26.75 18.87
C ALA A 300 -11.06 27.24 20.30
N ALA A 301 -11.56 28.47 20.48
CA ALA A 301 -11.83 29.04 21.81
C ALA A 301 -12.89 28.25 22.61
N ALA A 302 -13.83 27.61 21.93
CA ALA A 302 -14.89 26.79 22.55
C ALA A 302 -14.36 25.50 23.23
N ALA A 303 -13.18 24.99 22.83
CA ALA A 303 -12.64 23.74 23.35
C ALA A 303 -11.93 23.88 24.72
N GLN A 304 -11.47 25.09 25.09
CA GLN A 304 -10.64 25.31 26.29
C GLN A 304 -11.44 25.23 27.61
N GLY A 305 -12.74 25.55 27.59
CA GLY A 305 -13.60 25.48 28.79
C GLY A 305 -13.81 24.05 29.30
N GLY A 306 -13.84 23.06 28.40
CA GLY A 306 -14.02 21.65 28.76
C GLY A 306 -12.84 21.04 29.52
N GLU A 307 -11.61 21.50 29.25
CA GLU A 307 -10.39 20.97 29.86
C GLU A 307 -10.26 21.37 31.35
N LEU A 308 -10.57 22.63 31.68
CA LEU A 308 -10.56 23.10 33.08
C LEU A 308 -11.58 22.33 33.93
N VAL A 309 -12.82 22.19 33.43
CA VAL A 309 -13.88 21.44 34.13
C VAL A 309 -13.45 19.99 34.35
N GLN A 310 -12.80 19.36 33.37
CA GLN A 310 -12.28 18.01 33.50
C GLN A 310 -11.20 17.90 34.59
N ARG A 311 -10.25 18.85 34.65
CA ARG A 311 -9.18 18.88 35.66
C ARG A 311 -9.73 19.06 37.07
N VAL A 312 -10.60 20.05 37.28
CA VAL A 312 -11.24 20.31 38.58
C VAL A 312 -12.07 19.09 39.01
N ARG A 313 -12.86 18.50 38.10
CA ARG A 313 -13.65 17.29 38.40
C ARG A 313 -12.75 16.10 38.77
N ALA A 314 -11.59 15.96 38.14
CA ALA A 314 -10.64 14.89 38.46
C ALA A 314 -10.00 15.09 39.84
N LEU A 315 -9.69 16.33 40.24
CA LEU A 315 -9.17 16.66 41.56
C LEU A 315 -10.17 16.42 42.69
N MET A 316 -11.46 16.66 42.43
CA MET A 316 -12.54 16.51 43.43
C MET A 316 -13.03 15.08 43.60
N ARG A 317 -12.64 14.14 42.73
CA ARG A 317 -13.02 12.73 42.87
C ARG A 317 -12.08 12.03 43.88
N PRO A 318 -12.60 11.18 44.78
CA PRO A 318 -11.75 10.34 45.61
C PRO A 318 -10.83 9.51 44.71
N ALA A 319 -9.56 9.40 45.09
CA ALA A 319 -8.57 8.67 44.31
C ALA A 319 -9.11 7.25 44.05
N PRO A 320 -9.23 6.81 42.78
CA PRO A 320 -9.64 5.44 42.50
C PRO A 320 -8.68 4.46 43.19
N GLY A 321 -9.16 3.26 43.51
CA GLY A 321 -8.33 2.19 44.08
C GLY A 321 -7.04 2.01 43.28
N ARG A 322 -5.97 1.53 43.95
CA ARG A 322 -4.61 1.42 43.39
C ARG A 322 -4.66 1.00 41.91
N PRO A 323 -4.25 1.87 40.96
CA PRO A 323 -4.31 1.52 39.55
C PRO A 323 -3.47 0.27 39.32
N GLN A 324 -4.00 -0.69 38.57
CA GLN A 324 -3.27 -1.90 38.25
C GLN A 324 -2.19 -1.56 37.22
N THR A 325 -0.97 -1.33 37.71
CA THR A 325 0.20 -1.04 36.88
C THR A 325 0.42 -2.13 35.85
N TRP A 326 0.23 -3.41 36.22
CA TRP A 326 0.37 -4.53 35.29
C TRP A 326 -0.60 -4.47 34.10
N VAL A 327 -1.82 -3.93 34.26
CA VAL A 327 -2.76 -3.76 33.13
C VAL A 327 -2.20 -2.75 32.14
N SER A 328 -1.60 -1.67 32.64
CA SER A 328 -0.96 -0.67 31.78
C SER A 328 0.25 -1.27 31.04
N LEU A 329 1.06 -2.10 31.71
CA LEU A 329 2.15 -2.83 31.05
C LEU A 329 1.63 -3.81 29.99
N ALA A 330 0.58 -4.59 30.29
CA ALA A 330 -0.03 -5.52 29.35
C ALA A 330 -0.57 -4.80 28.11
N CYS A 331 -1.21 -3.64 28.27
CA CYS A 331 -1.64 -2.81 27.15
C CYS A 331 -0.47 -2.30 26.30
N VAL A 332 0.62 -1.84 26.92
CA VAL A 332 1.82 -1.39 26.18
C VAL A 332 2.49 -2.56 25.44
N LEU A 333 2.56 -3.74 26.05
CA LEU A 333 3.04 -4.96 25.39
C LEU A 333 2.16 -5.34 24.21
N LEU A 334 0.84 -5.31 24.38
CA LEU A 334 -0.11 -5.55 23.29
C LEU A 334 0.08 -4.56 22.13
N LEU A 335 0.23 -3.26 22.42
CA LEU A 335 0.53 -2.26 21.41
C LEU A 335 1.86 -2.53 20.69
N SER A 336 2.87 -2.95 21.43
CA SER A 336 4.19 -3.25 20.87
C SER A 336 4.13 -4.48 19.96
N SER A 337 3.44 -5.54 20.37
CA SER A 337 3.18 -6.73 19.56
C SER A 337 2.36 -6.40 18.32
N ALA A 338 1.33 -5.54 18.45
CA ALA A 338 0.53 -5.09 17.32
C ALA A 338 1.36 -4.24 16.34
N ALA A 339 2.21 -3.33 16.82
CA ALA A 339 3.09 -2.54 15.97
C ALA A 339 4.12 -3.42 15.24
N LEU A 340 4.67 -4.44 15.93
CA LEU A 340 5.55 -5.43 15.31
C LEU A 340 4.80 -6.23 14.23
N LEU A 341 3.59 -6.69 14.51
CA LEU A 341 2.75 -7.39 13.55
C LEU A 341 2.45 -6.49 12.34
N LEU A 342 2.05 -5.23 12.55
CA LEU A 342 1.79 -4.27 11.49
C LEU A 342 3.03 -3.96 10.64
N TRP A 343 4.22 -3.97 11.24
CA TRP A 343 5.48 -3.87 10.50
C TRP A 343 5.73 -5.09 9.62
N LEU A 344 5.50 -6.29 10.16
CA LEU A 344 5.63 -7.57 9.45
C LEU A 344 4.55 -7.78 8.38
N LEU A 345 3.38 -7.11 8.51
CA LEU A 345 2.36 -7.17 7.46
C LEU A 345 2.92 -6.53 6.19
N PRO A 346 3.04 -7.28 5.10
CA PRO A 346 3.32 -6.67 3.80
C PRO A 346 2.22 -5.64 3.49
N PRO A 347 2.51 -4.58 2.72
CA PRO A 347 1.48 -3.66 2.22
C PRO A 347 0.30 -4.47 1.69
N THR A 348 -0.84 -4.35 2.38
CA THR A 348 -2.09 -5.08 2.18
C THR A 348 -2.27 -5.48 0.71
N GLY A 349 -2.38 -6.76 0.36
CA GLY A 349 -3.30 -7.71 0.97
C GLY A 349 -4.51 -7.96 0.06
N LEU A 350 -4.28 -8.15 -1.25
CA LEU A 350 -5.15 -8.92 -2.17
C LEU A 350 -4.35 -9.71 -3.23
N ARG A 351 -3.01 -9.74 -3.18
CA ARG A 351 -2.19 -10.40 -4.22
C ARG A 351 -1.18 -11.43 -3.76
N GLN A 352 -0.92 -11.58 -2.46
CA GLN A 352 0.11 -12.50 -1.97
C GLN A 352 -0.42 -13.73 -1.23
N ALA A 353 -1.73 -14.01 -1.26
CA ALA A 353 -2.24 -15.31 -0.82
C ALA A 353 -1.80 -16.48 -1.75
N HIS A 354 -1.12 -16.19 -2.87
CA HIS A 354 -0.46 -17.21 -3.71
C HIS A 354 1.07 -17.30 -3.51
N ALA A 355 1.69 -16.49 -2.64
CA ALA A 355 3.15 -16.38 -2.56
C ALA A 355 3.79 -17.02 -1.31
N ALA A 356 3.01 -17.73 -0.48
CA ALA A 356 3.55 -18.70 0.47
C ALA A 356 3.57 -20.10 -0.16
N ALA A 357 4.08 -20.21 -1.38
CA ALA A 357 4.64 -21.47 -1.83
C ALA A 357 5.97 -21.63 -1.09
N GLU A 358 6.22 -22.80 -0.49
CA GLU A 358 7.56 -23.24 -0.10
C GLU A 358 8.60 -22.81 -1.15
N PRO A 359 9.86 -22.52 -0.78
CA PRO A 359 10.90 -22.31 -1.77
C PRO A 359 10.84 -23.48 -2.75
N ALA A 360 10.43 -23.19 -3.98
CA ALA A 360 10.13 -24.19 -4.98
C ALA A 360 11.33 -25.14 -5.06
N ARG A 361 11.12 -26.42 -4.71
CA ARG A 361 12.03 -27.47 -5.12
C ARG A 361 12.35 -27.20 -6.59
N PRO A 362 13.63 -27.11 -7.01
CA PRO A 362 13.95 -26.84 -8.40
C PRO A 362 13.18 -27.86 -9.25
N GLY A 363 12.16 -27.36 -9.96
CA GLY A 363 11.35 -28.21 -10.82
C GLY A 363 12.22 -28.79 -11.93
N PRO A 364 11.78 -29.88 -12.57
CA PRO A 364 12.46 -30.39 -13.75
C PRO A 364 12.63 -29.25 -14.75
N ARG A 365 13.88 -28.90 -15.07
CA ARG A 365 14.19 -28.00 -16.18
C ARG A 365 14.13 -28.84 -17.44
N LEU A 366 13.36 -28.40 -18.42
CA LEU A 366 13.32 -29.08 -19.72
C LEU A 366 14.66 -28.91 -20.44
N PRO A 367 15.14 -29.93 -21.18
CA PRO A 367 16.34 -29.80 -21.99
C PRO A 367 16.23 -28.62 -22.96
N ALA A 368 17.21 -27.72 -22.95
CA ALA A 368 17.21 -26.53 -23.80
C ALA A 368 17.29 -26.88 -25.30
N ASP A 369 17.85 -28.05 -25.60
CA ASP A 369 18.06 -28.63 -26.93
C ASP A 369 16.91 -29.54 -27.40
N LEU A 370 15.77 -29.55 -26.69
CA LEU A 370 14.60 -30.32 -27.12
C LEU A 370 14.26 -29.96 -28.58
N ALA A 371 14.31 -30.97 -29.46
CA ALA A 371 14.04 -30.78 -30.88
C ALA A 371 12.56 -30.41 -31.05
N LEU A 372 12.27 -29.13 -31.26
CA LEU A 372 10.93 -28.59 -31.45
C LEU A 372 10.88 -27.85 -32.79
N ALA A 373 9.82 -28.06 -33.57
CA ALA A 373 9.60 -27.42 -34.86
C ALA A 373 9.02 -25.99 -34.73
N SER A 374 8.37 -25.70 -33.60
CA SER A 374 7.86 -24.39 -33.26
C SER A 374 8.98 -23.37 -33.13
N ARG A 375 8.82 -22.21 -33.77
CA ARG A 375 9.83 -21.15 -33.82
C ARG A 375 9.95 -20.45 -32.48
N GLN A 376 8.83 -20.11 -31.85
CA GLN A 376 8.81 -19.55 -30.50
C GLN A 376 8.14 -20.51 -29.53
N VAL A 377 8.78 -20.74 -28.40
CA VAL A 377 8.35 -21.70 -27.38
C VAL A 377 8.44 -21.05 -26.01
N LEU A 378 7.42 -21.27 -25.18
CA LEU A 378 7.45 -20.95 -23.77
C LEU A 378 6.70 -22.04 -23.00
N VAL A 379 7.39 -22.67 -22.04
CA VAL A 379 6.81 -23.56 -21.05
C VAL A 379 7.10 -22.97 -19.69
N MET A 380 6.06 -22.68 -18.90
CA MET A 380 6.21 -22.16 -17.55
C MET A 380 5.27 -22.86 -16.59
N ASP A 381 5.70 -22.95 -15.34
CA ASP A 381 4.84 -23.24 -14.21
C ASP A 381 3.96 -22.00 -13.95
N ALA A 382 2.65 -22.14 -14.14
CA ALA A 382 1.70 -21.03 -14.08
C ALA A 382 1.47 -20.51 -12.66
N ASP A 383 1.68 -21.36 -11.65
CA ASP A 383 1.44 -21.02 -10.25
C ASP A 383 2.65 -20.26 -9.65
N SER A 384 3.87 -20.69 -9.97
CA SER A 384 5.10 -20.07 -9.48
C SER A 384 5.71 -19.03 -10.42
N GLY A 385 5.34 -19.04 -11.71
CA GLY A 385 5.95 -18.20 -12.76
C GLY A 385 7.32 -18.67 -13.23
N VAL A 386 7.81 -19.82 -12.75
CA VAL A 386 9.11 -20.38 -13.16
C VAL A 386 9.06 -20.85 -14.61
N VAL A 387 9.97 -20.33 -15.43
CA VAL A 387 10.12 -20.75 -16.83
C VAL A 387 10.91 -22.06 -16.88
N LEU A 388 10.32 -23.08 -17.51
CA LEU A 388 10.91 -24.40 -17.69
C LEU A 388 11.63 -24.53 -19.05
N LEU A 389 11.09 -23.88 -20.09
CA LEU A 389 11.69 -23.80 -21.42
C LEU A 389 11.31 -22.47 -22.08
N ALA A 390 12.27 -21.81 -22.73
CA ALA A 390 12.00 -20.64 -23.56
C ALA A 390 12.89 -20.63 -24.81
N ARG A 391 12.28 -20.41 -25.97
CA ARG A 391 12.94 -20.22 -27.27
C ARG A 391 12.31 -19.03 -27.97
N ASP A 392 13.08 -17.98 -28.23
CA ASP A 392 12.63 -16.74 -28.86
C ASP A 392 11.34 -16.15 -28.26
N ALA A 393 11.10 -16.42 -26.97
CA ALA A 393 9.79 -16.26 -26.33
C ALA A 393 9.34 -14.79 -26.18
N GLN A 394 10.27 -13.83 -26.33
CA GLN A 394 9.99 -12.39 -26.24
C GLN A 394 9.77 -11.73 -27.60
N GLN A 395 10.03 -12.43 -28.71
CA GLN A 395 9.89 -11.87 -30.04
C GLN A 395 8.40 -11.78 -30.43
N PRO A 396 7.88 -10.60 -30.81
CA PRO A 396 6.51 -10.47 -31.27
C PRO A 396 6.35 -11.10 -32.66
N VAL A 397 5.44 -12.04 -32.79
CA VAL A 397 5.10 -12.71 -34.05
C VAL A 397 3.59 -12.68 -34.26
N PRO A 398 3.09 -12.88 -35.50
CA PRO A 398 1.66 -13.06 -35.71
C PRO A 398 1.13 -14.23 -34.87
N VAL A 399 0.03 -14.01 -34.14
CA VAL A 399 -0.55 -15.03 -33.23
C VAL A 399 -1.93 -15.50 -33.67
N ALA A 400 -2.43 -15.00 -34.80
CA ALA A 400 -3.71 -15.37 -35.40
C ALA A 400 -4.85 -15.42 -34.34
N SER A 401 -5.65 -16.50 -34.37
CA SER A 401 -6.81 -16.70 -33.49
C SER A 401 -6.51 -16.82 -31.99
N ILE A 402 -5.25 -16.87 -31.54
CA ILE A 402 -4.94 -16.73 -30.11
C ILE A 402 -5.45 -15.38 -29.57
N SER A 403 -5.47 -14.36 -30.43
CA SER A 403 -6.00 -13.02 -30.13
C SER A 403 -7.44 -13.02 -29.58
N LYS A 404 -8.25 -14.02 -29.94
CA LYS A 404 -9.65 -14.12 -29.51
C LYS A 404 -9.81 -14.28 -27.99
N LEU A 405 -8.77 -14.73 -27.29
CA LEU A 405 -8.74 -14.71 -25.82
C LEU A 405 -8.85 -13.27 -25.29
N LEU A 406 -8.15 -12.31 -25.92
CA LEU A 406 -8.26 -10.89 -25.55
C LEU A 406 -9.63 -10.34 -25.90
N THR A 407 -10.16 -10.68 -27.08
CA THR A 407 -11.52 -10.29 -27.49
C THR A 407 -12.57 -10.74 -26.49
N ALA A 408 -12.51 -12.00 -26.03
CA ALA A 408 -13.44 -12.50 -25.02
C ALA A 408 -13.32 -11.73 -23.70
N LEU A 409 -12.10 -11.46 -23.23
CA LEU A 409 -11.86 -10.69 -22.02
C LEU A 409 -12.44 -9.27 -22.11
N VAL A 410 -12.25 -8.59 -23.23
CA VAL A 410 -12.78 -7.23 -23.46
C VAL A 410 -14.31 -7.23 -23.50
N VAL A 411 -14.91 -8.18 -24.20
CA VAL A 411 -16.37 -8.29 -24.35
C VAL A 411 -17.04 -8.59 -23.01
N LEU A 412 -16.49 -9.51 -22.23
CA LEU A 412 -17.02 -9.87 -20.90
C LEU A 412 -16.89 -8.72 -19.91
N GLU A 413 -15.78 -7.97 -19.95
CA GLU A 413 -15.57 -6.83 -19.05
C GLU A 413 -16.54 -5.67 -19.29
N ALA A 414 -17.08 -5.55 -20.50
CA ALA A 414 -18.14 -4.58 -20.80
C ALA A 414 -19.49 -4.92 -20.14
N ALA A 415 -19.61 -6.07 -19.45
CA ALA A 415 -20.76 -6.47 -18.64
C ALA A 415 -22.12 -6.38 -19.37
N GLN A 416 -22.13 -6.67 -20.66
CA GLN A 416 -23.34 -6.75 -21.47
C GLN A 416 -24.13 -8.01 -21.14
N ASP A 417 -25.45 -7.97 -21.35
CA ASP A 417 -26.34 -9.12 -21.13
C ASP A 417 -25.88 -10.35 -21.93
N LEU A 418 -25.58 -11.47 -21.27
CA LEU A 418 -25.09 -12.67 -21.95
C LEU A 418 -26.17 -13.40 -22.76
N ASP A 419 -27.44 -13.16 -22.45
CA ASP A 419 -28.60 -13.81 -23.06
C ASP A 419 -29.25 -12.99 -24.19
N GLU A 420 -28.75 -11.77 -24.42
CA GLU A 420 -29.23 -10.91 -25.52
C GLU A 420 -29.13 -11.64 -26.87
N ASP A 421 -30.22 -11.58 -27.64
CA ASP A 421 -30.35 -12.27 -28.92
C ASP A 421 -29.70 -11.46 -30.06
N LEU A 422 -28.48 -11.85 -30.44
CA LEU A 422 -27.64 -11.13 -31.38
C LEU A 422 -27.93 -11.53 -32.83
N LEU A 423 -28.20 -10.56 -33.71
CA LEU A 423 -28.38 -10.79 -35.14
C LEU A 423 -27.04 -10.81 -35.89
N VAL A 424 -26.74 -11.92 -36.56
CA VAL A 424 -25.63 -12.04 -37.50
C VAL A 424 -25.98 -11.31 -38.81
N THR A 425 -25.13 -10.40 -39.26
CA THR A 425 -25.38 -9.62 -40.48
C THR A 425 -24.51 -10.10 -41.65
N ARG A 426 -24.69 -9.49 -42.82
CA ARG A 426 -23.82 -9.75 -43.98
C ARG A 426 -22.39 -9.23 -43.77
N GLU A 427 -22.16 -8.31 -42.85
CA GLU A 427 -20.84 -7.74 -42.58
C GLU A 427 -19.89 -8.79 -42.01
N GLU A 428 -20.32 -9.55 -41.00
CA GLU A 428 -19.49 -10.62 -40.41
C GLU A 428 -19.23 -11.75 -41.39
N VAL A 429 -20.21 -12.06 -42.25
CA VAL A 429 -20.09 -13.13 -43.24
C VAL A 429 -19.07 -12.76 -44.33
N ARG A 430 -19.07 -11.49 -44.79
CA ARG A 430 -18.11 -11.00 -45.78
C ARG A 430 -16.71 -10.79 -45.22
N GLY A 431 -16.59 -10.41 -43.96
CA GLY A 431 -15.30 -10.14 -43.30
C GLY A 431 -14.48 -11.37 -42.92
N SER A 432 -14.89 -12.60 -43.27
CA SER A 432 -14.21 -13.83 -42.87
C SER A 432 -14.19 -14.90 -43.97
N SER A 433 -13.01 -15.16 -44.55
CA SER A 433 -12.78 -16.17 -45.59
C SER A 433 -12.27 -17.54 -45.09
N TYR A 434 -11.94 -17.70 -43.80
CA TYR A 434 -11.12 -18.83 -43.31
C TYR A 434 -11.66 -19.61 -42.08
N SER A 435 -12.98 -19.72 -41.89
CA SER A 435 -13.58 -20.52 -40.81
C SER A 435 -14.49 -21.62 -41.36
N SER A 436 -14.33 -22.86 -40.87
CA SER A 436 -15.09 -24.05 -41.27
C SER A 436 -16.45 -24.21 -40.55
N ALA A 437 -16.89 -23.22 -39.77
CA ALA A 437 -18.19 -23.15 -39.11
C ALA A 437 -18.71 -21.70 -39.22
N ALA A 438 -20.00 -21.36 -39.13
CA ALA A 438 -21.29 -22.04 -39.38
C ALA A 438 -22.43 -20.98 -39.36
N LEU A 439 -22.13 -19.75 -38.91
CA LEU A 439 -23.05 -18.62 -38.81
C LEU A 439 -23.33 -17.99 -40.18
N ARG A 440 -24.61 -17.91 -40.55
CA ARG A 440 -25.12 -17.27 -41.76
C ARG A 440 -25.76 -15.94 -41.41
N ALA A 441 -25.78 -15.01 -42.37
CA ALA A 441 -26.50 -13.75 -42.19
C ALA A 441 -28.00 -14.03 -41.98
N GLY A 442 -28.61 -13.32 -41.03
CA GLY A 442 -30.00 -13.51 -40.62
C GLY A 442 -30.18 -14.46 -39.44
N GLN A 443 -29.16 -15.25 -39.06
CA GLN A 443 -29.24 -16.10 -37.88
C GLN A 443 -29.10 -15.30 -36.59
N ARG A 444 -29.69 -15.82 -35.51
CA ARG A 444 -29.62 -15.24 -34.17
C ARG A 444 -29.06 -16.22 -33.15
N LEU A 445 -28.32 -15.69 -32.18
CA LEU A 445 -27.71 -16.46 -31.10
C LEU A 445 -27.43 -15.54 -29.90
N SER A 446 -27.40 -16.12 -28.69
CA SER A 446 -27.02 -15.36 -27.50
C SER A 446 -25.55 -14.92 -27.53
N ARG A 447 -25.22 -13.86 -26.80
CA ARG A 447 -23.83 -13.41 -26.62
C ARG A 447 -22.94 -14.50 -26.00
N ALA A 448 -23.46 -15.28 -25.05
CA ALA A 448 -22.78 -16.46 -24.50
C ALA A 448 -22.49 -17.52 -25.58
N SER A 449 -23.45 -17.78 -26.47
CA SER A 449 -23.28 -18.72 -27.60
C SER A 449 -22.23 -18.21 -28.59
N ALA A 450 -22.21 -16.90 -28.88
CA ALA A 450 -21.20 -16.28 -29.74
C ALA A 450 -19.79 -16.37 -29.12
N LEU A 451 -19.63 -16.09 -27.82
CA LEU A 451 -18.35 -16.25 -27.11
C LEU A 451 -17.87 -17.72 -27.14
N THR A 452 -18.79 -18.67 -26.92
CA THR A 452 -18.49 -20.10 -26.95
C THR A 452 -18.03 -20.56 -28.33
N LEU A 453 -18.75 -20.16 -29.40
CA LEU A 453 -18.35 -20.44 -30.78
C LEU A 453 -16.99 -19.83 -31.14
N MET A 454 -16.76 -18.57 -30.74
CA MET A 454 -15.51 -17.86 -30.99
C MET A 454 -14.30 -18.55 -30.33
N LEU A 455 -14.46 -19.04 -29.10
CA LEU A 455 -13.36 -19.64 -28.35
C LEU A 455 -13.12 -21.09 -28.75
N GLN A 456 -14.19 -21.89 -28.84
CA GLN A 456 -14.10 -23.34 -29.03
C GLN A 456 -13.84 -23.71 -30.50
N ALA A 457 -14.70 -23.25 -31.41
CA ALA A 457 -14.58 -23.49 -32.86
C ALA A 457 -13.67 -22.49 -33.56
N SER A 458 -13.16 -21.48 -32.83
CA SER A 458 -12.34 -20.41 -33.39
C SER A 458 -13.05 -19.53 -34.43
N ASP A 459 -14.38 -19.41 -34.35
CA ASP A 459 -15.20 -18.73 -35.35
C ASP A 459 -14.87 -17.22 -35.44
N ASN A 460 -14.50 -16.77 -36.64
CA ASN A 460 -14.16 -15.37 -36.91
C ASN A 460 -15.39 -14.46 -36.98
N ARG A 461 -16.53 -14.98 -37.46
CA ARG A 461 -17.78 -14.22 -37.60
C ARG A 461 -18.33 -13.88 -36.23
N ALA A 462 -18.26 -14.81 -35.29
CA ALA A 462 -18.61 -14.56 -33.90
C ALA A 462 -17.72 -13.47 -33.27
N ALA A 463 -16.41 -13.47 -33.55
CA ALA A 463 -15.52 -12.41 -33.07
C ALA A 463 -15.87 -11.02 -33.64
N LEU A 464 -16.17 -10.96 -34.94
CA LEU A 464 -16.59 -9.72 -35.60
C LEU A 464 -17.95 -9.22 -35.08
N LEU A 465 -18.91 -10.13 -34.88
CA LEU A 465 -20.22 -9.84 -34.31
C LEU A 465 -20.11 -9.17 -32.93
N LEU A 466 -19.32 -9.78 -32.05
CA LEU A 466 -19.10 -9.28 -30.69
C LEU A 466 -18.40 -7.92 -30.68
N ALA A 467 -17.48 -7.67 -31.60
CA ALA A 467 -16.81 -6.38 -31.72
C ALA A 467 -17.71 -5.28 -32.32
N ARG A 468 -18.56 -5.62 -33.30
CA ARG A 468 -19.52 -4.68 -33.88
C ARG A 468 -20.57 -4.25 -32.86
N LEU A 469 -21.07 -5.19 -32.07
CA LEU A 469 -22.08 -4.96 -31.04
C LEU A 469 -21.50 -4.45 -29.71
N TYR A 470 -20.18 -4.26 -29.63
CA TYR A 470 -19.54 -3.68 -28.45
C TYR A 470 -20.06 -2.24 -28.22
N PRO A 471 -20.27 -1.79 -26.96
CA PRO A 471 -20.70 -0.44 -26.65
C PRO A 471 -19.76 0.62 -27.26
N GLY A 472 -20.30 1.49 -28.10
CA GLY A 472 -19.51 2.47 -28.87
C GLY A 472 -18.90 1.92 -30.17
N GLY A 473 -19.27 0.70 -30.57
CA GLY A 473 -18.93 0.08 -31.84
C GLY A 473 -17.48 -0.42 -31.96
N PRO A 474 -17.06 -0.82 -33.18
CA PRO A 474 -15.74 -1.42 -33.43
C PRO A 474 -14.56 -0.56 -32.97
N GLN A 475 -14.62 0.75 -33.15
CA GLN A 475 -13.53 1.65 -32.70
C GLN A 475 -13.39 1.70 -31.18
N ALA A 476 -14.51 1.63 -30.44
CA ALA A 476 -14.47 1.54 -28.99
C ALA A 476 -13.92 0.20 -28.53
N PHE A 477 -14.28 -0.89 -29.22
CA PHE A 477 -13.69 -2.21 -28.98
C PHE A 477 -12.17 -2.19 -29.18
N GLU A 478 -11.66 -1.61 -30.27
CA GLU A 478 -10.21 -1.55 -30.53
C GLU A 478 -9.44 -0.78 -29.45
N ARG A 479 -10.01 0.32 -28.94
CA ARG A 479 -9.44 1.07 -27.80
C ARG A 479 -9.44 0.22 -26.54
N ALA A 480 -10.58 -0.40 -26.22
CA ALA A 480 -10.71 -1.27 -25.06
C ALA A 480 -9.75 -2.47 -25.12
N ALA A 481 -9.50 -3.04 -26.30
CA ALA A 481 -8.55 -4.11 -26.51
C ALA A 481 -7.10 -3.67 -26.24
N GLN A 482 -6.71 -2.47 -26.69
CA GLN A 482 -5.39 -1.91 -26.40
C GLN A 482 -5.22 -1.60 -24.91
N GLU A 483 -6.22 -0.98 -24.30
CA GLU A 483 -6.24 -0.69 -22.86
C GLU A 483 -6.17 -1.98 -22.04
N LYS A 484 -6.91 -3.03 -22.44
CA LYS A 484 -6.83 -4.34 -21.79
C LYS A 484 -5.45 -4.97 -21.96
N ALA A 485 -4.86 -4.94 -23.16
CA ALA A 485 -3.51 -5.45 -23.40
C ALA A 485 -2.47 -4.73 -22.52
N GLN A 486 -2.58 -3.40 -22.36
CA GLN A 486 -1.72 -2.62 -21.46
C GLN A 486 -1.94 -3.01 -19.99
N ARG A 487 -3.19 -3.12 -19.54
CA ARG A 487 -3.52 -3.53 -18.16
C ARG A 487 -3.05 -4.93 -17.80
N LEU A 488 -3.04 -5.84 -18.78
CA LEU A 488 -2.50 -7.20 -18.64
C LEU A 488 -0.96 -7.24 -18.76
N GLY A 489 -0.31 -6.11 -19.02
CA GLY A 489 1.15 -6.05 -19.16
C GLY A 489 1.67 -6.76 -20.41
N LEU A 490 0.89 -6.78 -21.50
CA LEU A 490 1.27 -7.37 -22.78
C LEU A 490 2.19 -6.40 -23.55
N ARG A 491 3.44 -6.27 -23.10
CA ARG A 491 4.34 -5.14 -23.46
C ARG A 491 4.69 -5.08 -24.94
N SER A 492 4.71 -6.23 -25.60
CA SER A 492 5.14 -6.34 -26.99
C SER A 492 3.98 -6.67 -27.93
N ALA A 493 2.76 -6.75 -27.40
CA ALA A 493 1.58 -7.15 -28.12
C ALA A 493 0.88 -5.96 -28.79
N SER A 494 0.46 -6.16 -30.02
CA SER A 494 -0.50 -5.31 -30.74
C SER A 494 -1.67 -6.19 -31.15
N LEU A 495 -2.71 -6.22 -30.32
CA LEU A 495 -3.90 -7.06 -30.49
C LEU A 495 -5.13 -6.16 -30.65
N ARG A 496 -5.32 -5.63 -31.86
CA ARG A 496 -6.38 -4.63 -32.15
C ARG A 496 -7.57 -5.28 -32.85
N HIS A 497 -7.31 -6.23 -33.74
CA HIS A 497 -8.36 -6.88 -34.51
C HIS A 497 -9.06 -7.98 -33.69
N PRO A 498 -10.40 -8.05 -33.67
CA PRO A 498 -11.13 -9.00 -32.81
C PRO A 498 -10.91 -10.48 -33.14
N SER A 499 -10.67 -10.80 -34.41
CA SER A 499 -10.45 -12.19 -34.85
C SER A 499 -8.98 -12.56 -35.00
N GLY A 500 -8.08 -11.58 -35.10
CA GLY A 500 -6.69 -11.78 -35.52
C GLY A 500 -6.47 -11.94 -37.03
N ALA A 501 -7.51 -11.76 -37.87
CA ALA A 501 -7.41 -11.77 -39.34
C ALA A 501 -7.83 -10.41 -39.93
N PRO A 502 -7.04 -9.72 -40.77
CA PRO A 502 -5.71 -10.09 -41.28
C PRO A 502 -4.65 -10.14 -40.16
N ASP A 503 -3.49 -10.75 -40.45
CA ASP A 503 -2.34 -11.05 -39.54
C ASP A 503 -1.63 -9.81 -38.93
N SER A 504 -2.40 -8.75 -38.69
CA SER A 504 -2.06 -7.53 -37.98
C SER A 504 -1.79 -7.75 -36.49
N ASN A 505 -2.39 -8.79 -35.89
CA ASN A 505 -2.26 -9.06 -34.47
C ASN A 505 -0.97 -9.80 -34.16
N ARG A 506 -0.09 -9.17 -33.38
CA ARG A 506 1.21 -9.72 -32.99
C ARG A 506 1.34 -9.75 -31.48
N ALA A 507 1.99 -10.79 -30.96
CA ALA A 507 2.35 -10.91 -29.56
C ALA A 507 3.56 -11.84 -29.40
N SER A 508 4.29 -11.69 -28.31
CA SER A 508 5.34 -12.64 -27.93
C SER A 508 4.75 -13.84 -27.17
N ALA A 509 5.49 -14.95 -27.06
CA ALA A 509 5.04 -16.10 -26.28
C ALA A 509 4.82 -15.74 -24.79
N VAL A 510 5.62 -14.82 -24.24
CA VAL A 510 5.45 -14.29 -22.88
C VAL A 510 4.14 -13.51 -22.75
N ASP A 511 3.80 -12.65 -23.71
CA ASP A 511 2.53 -11.93 -23.71
C ASP A 511 1.35 -12.90 -23.84
N VAL A 512 1.47 -13.93 -24.69
CA VAL A 512 0.44 -14.96 -24.82
C VAL A 512 0.25 -15.75 -23.53
N ALA A 513 1.32 -16.08 -22.78
CA ALA A 513 1.18 -16.76 -21.49
C ALA A 513 0.44 -15.91 -20.44
N ARG A 514 0.68 -14.58 -20.41
CA ARG A 514 -0.10 -13.66 -19.57
C ARG A 514 -1.55 -13.58 -19.98
N LEU A 515 -1.80 -13.52 -21.29
CA LEU A 515 -3.16 -13.54 -21.85
C LEU A 515 -3.89 -14.83 -21.47
N LEU A 516 -3.17 -15.96 -21.46
CA LEU A 516 -3.69 -17.26 -21.08
C LEU A 516 -4.08 -17.33 -19.60
N GLU A 517 -3.26 -16.80 -18.69
CA GLU A 517 -3.60 -16.73 -17.26
C GLU A 517 -4.82 -15.83 -17.02
N ALA A 518 -4.89 -14.68 -17.69
CA ALA A 518 -6.06 -13.81 -17.61
C ALA A 518 -7.33 -14.50 -18.12
N ALA A 519 -7.23 -15.23 -19.23
CA ALA A 519 -8.32 -16.03 -19.77
C ALA A 519 -8.76 -17.16 -18.83
N GLN A 520 -7.82 -17.81 -18.14
CA GLN A 520 -8.10 -18.88 -17.19
C GLN A 520 -8.90 -18.40 -15.96
N ALA A 521 -8.70 -17.14 -15.57
CA ALA A 521 -9.41 -16.53 -14.44
C ALA A 521 -10.90 -16.26 -14.73
N GLU A 522 -11.28 -16.12 -16.01
CA GLU A 522 -12.67 -15.88 -16.42
C GLU A 522 -13.46 -17.17 -16.57
N PRO A 523 -14.53 -17.40 -15.77
CA PRO A 523 -15.26 -18.67 -15.76
C PRO A 523 -15.82 -19.10 -17.12
N LEU A 524 -16.40 -18.17 -17.88
CA LEU A 524 -16.98 -18.46 -19.20
C LEU A 524 -15.90 -18.82 -20.22
N ILE A 525 -14.77 -18.10 -20.20
CA ILE A 525 -13.65 -18.39 -21.11
C ILE A 525 -13.06 -19.77 -20.79
N ARG A 526 -12.81 -20.05 -19.50
CA ARG A 526 -12.34 -21.36 -19.04
C ARG A 526 -13.27 -22.50 -19.43
N GLN A 527 -14.58 -22.31 -19.31
CA GLN A 527 -15.55 -23.31 -19.72
C GLN A 527 -15.51 -23.54 -21.25
N ALA A 528 -15.59 -22.46 -22.04
CA ALA A 528 -15.66 -22.54 -23.50
C ALA A 528 -14.36 -23.03 -24.16
N ALA A 529 -13.20 -22.59 -23.67
CA ALA A 529 -11.89 -22.96 -24.20
C ALA A 529 -11.25 -24.18 -23.52
N GLY A 530 -11.87 -24.70 -22.45
CA GLY A 530 -11.44 -25.92 -21.75
C GLY A 530 -12.26 -27.17 -22.12
N SER A 531 -13.40 -27.01 -22.80
CA SER A 531 -14.30 -28.12 -23.14
C SER A 531 -14.04 -28.65 -24.56
N ALA A 532 -14.04 -29.98 -24.72
CA ALA A 532 -13.86 -30.63 -26.02
C ALA A 532 -15.04 -30.38 -26.97
N ARG A 533 -16.24 -30.28 -26.40
CA ARG A 533 -17.52 -30.08 -27.10
C ARG A 533 -18.41 -29.18 -26.26
N ALA A 534 -19.29 -28.45 -26.92
CA ALA A 534 -20.35 -27.67 -26.29
C ALA A 534 -21.58 -27.67 -27.19
N GLN A 535 -22.74 -27.37 -26.63
CA GLN A 535 -23.95 -27.08 -27.40
C GLN A 535 -24.19 -25.57 -27.36
N VAL A 536 -24.44 -24.99 -28.53
CA VAL A 536 -24.84 -23.58 -28.67
C VAL A 536 -26.18 -23.51 -29.37
N LEU A 537 -27.00 -22.53 -29.00
CA LEU A 537 -28.30 -22.30 -29.64
C LEU A 537 -28.12 -21.31 -30.78
N ILE A 538 -28.52 -21.70 -31.99
CA ILE A 538 -28.59 -20.82 -33.15
C ILE A 538 -30.00 -20.94 -33.71
N ASP A 539 -30.72 -19.82 -33.79
CA ASP A 539 -32.15 -19.77 -34.15
C ASP A 539 -33.01 -20.68 -33.26
N GLY A 540 -32.67 -20.76 -31.97
CA GLY A 540 -33.32 -21.65 -30.99
C GLY A 540 -33.00 -23.15 -31.16
N GLN A 541 -32.22 -23.53 -32.16
CA GLN A 541 -31.85 -24.93 -32.42
C GLN A 541 -30.48 -25.26 -31.83
N PRO A 542 -30.33 -26.36 -31.06
CA PRO A 542 -29.05 -26.78 -30.53
C PRO A 542 -28.12 -27.25 -31.64
N ARG A 543 -26.90 -26.72 -31.65
CA ARG A 543 -25.82 -27.16 -32.54
C ARG A 543 -24.60 -27.53 -31.69
N GLU A 544 -24.07 -28.72 -31.94
CA GLU A 544 -22.81 -29.14 -31.35
C GLU A 544 -21.66 -28.35 -32.00
N THR A 545 -20.77 -27.82 -31.17
CA THR A 545 -19.48 -27.27 -31.57
C THR A 545 -18.37 -28.14 -30.98
N ARG A 546 -17.22 -28.17 -31.67
CA ARG A 546 -16.04 -28.95 -31.28
C ARG A 546 -14.83 -28.05 -31.12
N HIS A 547 -13.98 -28.39 -30.17
CA HIS A 547 -12.76 -27.65 -29.91
C HIS A 547 -11.78 -27.77 -31.08
N SER A 548 -11.20 -26.64 -31.48
CA SER A 548 -10.22 -26.55 -32.58
C SER A 548 -8.86 -27.21 -32.29
N ASN A 549 -8.63 -27.62 -31.04
CA ASN A 549 -7.51 -28.46 -30.61
C ASN A 549 -8.04 -29.86 -30.28
N PRO A 550 -7.67 -30.91 -31.05
CA PRO A 550 -8.16 -32.27 -30.83
C PRO A 550 -7.68 -32.90 -29.52
N LEU A 551 -6.65 -32.34 -28.88
CA LEU A 551 -6.13 -32.84 -27.60
C LEU A 551 -7.02 -32.47 -26.41
N VAL A 552 -7.91 -31.49 -26.55
CA VAL A 552 -8.84 -31.11 -25.46
C VAL A 552 -9.85 -32.22 -25.26
N GLY A 553 -9.84 -32.82 -24.06
CA GLY A 553 -10.66 -33.98 -23.71
C GLY A 553 -10.13 -35.32 -24.25
N ALA A 554 -8.95 -35.35 -24.89
CA ALA A 554 -8.30 -36.58 -25.28
C ALA A 554 -7.70 -37.31 -24.05
N PRO A 555 -7.73 -38.65 -24.01
CA PRO A 555 -7.08 -39.41 -22.93
C PRO A 555 -5.61 -39.03 -22.75
N GLY A 556 -5.20 -38.83 -21.50
CA GLY A 556 -3.85 -38.41 -21.16
C GLY A 556 -3.57 -36.91 -21.29
N TRP A 557 -4.50 -36.09 -21.80
CA TRP A 557 -4.30 -34.65 -21.93
C TRP A 557 -5.18 -33.87 -20.95
N PRO A 558 -4.72 -33.63 -19.70
CA PRO A 558 -5.45 -32.89 -18.68
C PRO A 558 -5.41 -31.38 -18.93
N ILE A 559 -5.87 -30.96 -20.12
CA ILE A 559 -5.92 -29.56 -20.56
C ILE A 559 -7.04 -28.84 -19.81
N LEU A 560 -6.70 -27.71 -19.21
CA LEU A 560 -7.62 -26.81 -18.51
C LEU A 560 -8.23 -25.76 -19.44
N LEU A 561 -7.44 -25.28 -20.39
CA LEU A 561 -7.82 -24.27 -21.39
C LEU A 561 -6.88 -24.36 -22.57
N SER A 562 -7.39 -24.26 -23.80
CA SER A 562 -6.58 -24.18 -24.99
C SER A 562 -7.16 -23.19 -26.00
N LYS A 563 -6.27 -22.47 -26.69
CA LYS A 563 -6.59 -21.79 -27.93
C LYS A 563 -5.57 -22.13 -29.00
N THR A 564 -6.03 -22.36 -30.22
CA THR A 564 -5.18 -22.52 -31.41
C THR A 564 -5.24 -21.29 -32.29
N GLY A 565 -4.19 -21.09 -33.07
CA GLY A 565 -4.09 -20.07 -34.11
C GLY A 565 -3.52 -20.67 -35.38
N ALA A 566 -4.00 -20.20 -36.53
CA ALA A 566 -3.49 -20.64 -37.83
C ALA A 566 -3.63 -19.52 -38.86
N SER A 567 -2.53 -19.21 -39.53
CA SER A 567 -2.48 -18.41 -40.75
C SER A 567 -1.15 -18.64 -41.47
N ASP A 568 -1.05 -18.18 -42.71
CA ASP A 568 0.17 -18.37 -43.50
C ASP A 568 1.37 -17.65 -42.87
N SER A 569 1.15 -16.49 -42.24
CA SER A 569 2.24 -15.75 -41.58
C SER A 569 2.49 -16.17 -40.12
N ALA A 570 1.46 -16.65 -39.40
CA ALA A 570 1.61 -17.12 -38.02
C ALA A 570 2.11 -18.57 -37.93
N GLY A 571 1.99 -19.35 -39.01
CA GLY A 571 2.12 -20.81 -38.95
C GLY A 571 1.01 -21.42 -38.09
N ARG A 572 1.31 -22.53 -37.42
CA ARG A 572 0.39 -23.18 -36.48
C ARG A 572 0.79 -22.84 -35.05
N CYS A 573 -0.10 -22.15 -34.36
CA CYS A 573 0.08 -21.71 -32.99
C CYS A 573 -0.85 -22.48 -32.04
N VAL A 574 -0.41 -22.65 -30.80
CA VAL A 574 -1.24 -23.10 -29.68
C VAL A 574 -0.77 -22.43 -28.40
N ALA A 575 -1.73 -22.02 -27.59
CA ALA A 575 -1.53 -21.62 -26.21
C ALA A 575 -2.47 -22.46 -25.35
N LEU A 576 -1.94 -23.19 -24.37
CA LEU A 576 -2.73 -24.05 -23.52
C LEU A 576 -2.22 -24.08 -22.08
N GLN A 577 -3.14 -24.30 -21.15
CA GLN A 577 -2.83 -24.68 -19.78
C GLN A 577 -3.23 -26.11 -19.54
N LEU A 578 -2.40 -26.88 -18.85
CA LEU A 578 -2.69 -28.26 -18.45
C LEU A 578 -2.16 -28.55 -17.04
N ARG A 579 -2.62 -29.65 -16.44
CA ARG A 579 -2.07 -30.16 -15.17
C ARG A 579 -1.18 -31.37 -15.38
N GLU A 580 0.11 -31.26 -15.12
CA GLU A 580 1.06 -32.37 -15.22
C GLU A 580 1.90 -32.44 -13.94
N GLY A 581 2.07 -33.64 -13.36
CA GLY A 581 2.89 -33.82 -12.14
C GLY A 581 2.46 -32.96 -10.94
N GLY A 582 1.16 -32.67 -10.81
CA GLY A 582 0.60 -31.81 -9.75
C GLY A 582 0.78 -30.30 -9.97
N ARG A 583 1.39 -29.88 -11.09
CA ARG A 583 1.63 -28.47 -11.44
C ARG A 583 0.67 -28.03 -12.54
N ARG A 584 0.25 -26.76 -12.50
CA ARG A 584 -0.41 -26.12 -13.63
C ARG A 584 0.63 -25.51 -14.55
N LEU A 585 0.72 -25.99 -15.79
CA LEU A 585 1.70 -25.52 -16.76
C LEU A 585 1.04 -24.69 -17.84
N SER A 586 1.64 -23.57 -18.20
CA SER A 586 1.30 -22.81 -19.42
C SER A 586 2.30 -23.15 -20.52
N ILE A 587 1.80 -23.65 -21.64
CA ILE A 587 2.59 -24.01 -22.82
C ILE A 587 2.13 -23.15 -23.99
N VAL A 588 3.06 -22.41 -24.58
CA VAL A 588 2.85 -21.55 -25.75
C VAL A 588 3.82 -21.96 -26.85
N LEU A 589 3.28 -22.39 -27.98
CA LEU A 589 4.02 -22.73 -29.19
C LEU A 589 3.52 -21.86 -30.34
N LEU A 590 4.42 -21.09 -30.95
CA LEU A 590 4.09 -20.21 -32.07
C LEU A 590 4.97 -20.56 -33.29
N GLY A 591 4.38 -20.47 -34.48
CA GLY A 591 5.13 -20.64 -35.73
C GLY A 591 5.52 -22.07 -36.09
N ALA A 592 4.79 -23.10 -35.63
CA ALA A 592 5.02 -24.46 -36.11
C ALA A 592 4.66 -24.55 -37.61
N PRO A 593 5.37 -25.37 -38.42
CA PRO A 593 5.15 -25.45 -39.86
C PRO A 593 3.77 -26.02 -40.22
N ASP A 594 3.29 -27.01 -39.46
CA ASP A 594 2.00 -27.65 -39.65
C ASP A 594 1.42 -28.14 -38.30
N ALA A 595 0.18 -28.64 -38.34
CA ALA A 595 -0.54 -29.05 -37.15
C ALA A 595 0.04 -30.32 -36.50
N ALA A 596 0.57 -31.24 -37.32
CA ALA A 596 1.16 -32.48 -36.86
C ALA A 596 2.47 -32.21 -36.09
N GLN A 597 3.30 -31.30 -36.59
CA GLN A 597 4.53 -30.89 -35.90
C GLN A 597 4.25 -30.13 -34.60
N ARG A 598 3.22 -29.27 -34.58
CA ARG A 598 2.77 -28.61 -33.35
C ARG A 598 2.33 -29.63 -32.29
N GLU A 599 1.60 -30.66 -32.69
CA GLU A 599 1.15 -31.73 -31.78
C GLU A 599 2.31 -32.63 -31.34
N ALA A 600 3.26 -32.93 -32.23
CA ALA A 600 4.49 -33.64 -31.88
C ALA A 600 5.34 -32.85 -30.87
N ASP A 601 5.44 -31.52 -31.03
CA ASP A 601 6.13 -30.63 -30.08
C ASP A 601 5.47 -30.66 -28.70
N LEU A 602 4.13 -30.62 -28.64
CA LEU A 602 3.40 -30.77 -27.37
C LEU A 602 3.69 -32.13 -26.71
N SER A 603 3.68 -33.22 -27.47
CA SER A 603 4.00 -34.56 -26.95
C SER A 603 5.44 -34.62 -26.43
N ARG A 604 6.43 -34.14 -27.18
CA ARG A 604 7.84 -34.09 -26.73
C ARG A 604 8.02 -33.31 -25.43
N ILE A 605 7.35 -32.16 -25.31
CA ILE A 605 7.37 -31.36 -24.07
C ILE A 605 6.78 -32.16 -22.92
N ARG A 606 5.64 -32.81 -23.13
CA ARG A 606 4.97 -33.59 -22.09
C ARG A 606 5.79 -34.82 -21.67
N ASP A 607 6.35 -35.57 -22.62
CA ASP A 607 7.21 -36.71 -22.35
C ASP A 607 8.45 -36.29 -21.53
N ALA A 608 9.06 -35.16 -21.89
CA ALA A 608 10.20 -34.59 -21.17
C ALA A 608 9.85 -34.00 -19.79
N LEU A 609 8.56 -33.79 -19.47
CA LEU A 609 8.10 -33.42 -18.13
C LEU A 609 7.84 -34.65 -17.25
N GLN A 610 7.68 -35.83 -17.85
CA GLN A 610 7.38 -37.09 -17.17
C GLN A 610 8.62 -37.95 -16.91
N GLY A 611 9.64 -37.86 -17.77
CA GLY A 611 10.96 -38.47 -17.57
C GLY A 611 11.87 -37.62 -16.70
#